data_AF-A0A257GTJ0-F1
#
_entry.id   AF-A0A257GTJ0-F1
#
_cell.length_a   1.000
_cell.length_b   1.000
_cell.length_c   1.000
_cell.angle_alpha   90.00
_cell.angle_beta   90.00
_cell.angle_gamma   90.00
#
_symmetry.space_group_name_H-M   'P 1'
#
loop_
_entity.id
_entity.type
_entity.pdbx_description
1 polymer ?
#
loop_
_entity_poly.entity_id
_entity_poly.type
_entity_poly.pdbx_seq_one_letter_code
_entity_poly.pdbx_strand_id
1 'polypeptide(L)'
;MQLSFWLNAFIPGSVPGYTLPITTGPHAGKTAIPMPGLARVLNTFKPLNTGYLTDQRSFDPAFTASVRMRSFAILDVTPSGATLVRSGHETSGTTQVTITTGVQTGYAPADMSRCRWSALTPVLRSFTAGSVRVPFGGTVPIVVGVGPTAVPTFTMDLVGQAGDPLINGAADIDYTGQFTVRVLGGGSATLTVDVQFEGLLDNFPAFEAYASFGGATKELFTAPPPAGNTVVDLLGGASRPISGHARFP
;
A
#
# COMPACT_ATOMS: atom_id res chain seq x y z
N MET A 1 2.53 23.14 4.55
CA MET A 1 2.18 22.18 5.63
C MET A 1 2.48 20.79 5.12
N GLN A 2 2.94 19.89 5.98
CA GLN A 2 3.24 18.53 5.55
C GLN A 2 1.97 17.68 5.49
N LEU A 3 1.76 17.05 4.35
CA LEU A 3 0.84 15.95 4.14
C LEU A 3 1.67 14.68 3.99
N SER A 4 1.41 13.66 4.79
CA SER A 4 1.93 12.32 4.52
C SER A 4 0.78 11.37 4.24
N PHE A 5 1.03 10.36 3.40
CA PHE A 5 0.14 9.23 3.23
C PHE A 5 0.96 7.96 3.05
N TRP A 6 0.42 6.86 3.53
CA TRP A 6 1.08 5.56 3.46
C TRP A 6 0.06 4.43 3.33
N LEU A 7 0.53 3.34 2.72
CA LEU A 7 -0.19 2.09 2.56
C LEU A 7 0.68 0.99 3.16
N ASN A 8 0.12 0.23 4.09
CA ASN A 8 0.76 -0.92 4.72
C ASN A 8 0.13 -2.22 4.22
N ALA A 9 0.97 -3.22 3.96
CA ALA A 9 0.60 -4.62 3.92
C ALA A 9 1.19 -5.32 5.16
N PHE A 10 0.37 -6.05 5.90
CA PHE A 10 0.78 -6.74 7.13
C PHE A 10 -0.04 -8.01 7.36
N ILE A 11 0.53 -8.98 8.07
CA ILE A 11 -0.18 -10.20 8.49
C ILE A 11 -0.70 -9.95 9.90
N PRO A 12 -2.03 -9.87 10.12
CA PRO A 12 -2.58 -9.66 11.46
C PRO A 12 -2.15 -10.74 12.45
N GLY A 13 -2.14 -10.39 13.74
CA GLY A 13 -1.88 -11.33 14.82
C GLY A 13 -2.83 -12.54 14.83
N SER A 14 -4.01 -12.40 14.24
CA SER A 14 -4.96 -13.49 14.03
C SER A 14 -5.57 -13.40 12.64
N VAL A 15 -5.44 -14.48 11.86
CA VAL A 15 -6.20 -14.70 10.63
C VAL A 15 -7.06 -15.94 10.86
N PRO A 16 -8.41 -15.80 10.87
CA PRO A 16 -9.32 -16.90 11.18
C PRO A 16 -9.02 -18.14 10.33
N GLY A 17 -8.80 -19.27 10.99
CA GLY A 17 -8.54 -20.55 10.35
C GLY A 17 -7.14 -20.72 9.74
N TYR A 18 -6.23 -19.75 9.87
CA TYR A 18 -4.92 -19.80 9.20
C TYR A 18 -3.72 -19.56 10.12
N THR A 19 -3.77 -18.61 11.05
CA THR A 19 -2.67 -18.38 11.99
C THR A 19 -2.57 -19.47 13.04
N LEU A 20 -1.34 -19.93 13.32
CA LEU A 20 -1.03 -20.94 14.32
C LEU A 20 -0.37 -20.29 15.55
N PRO A 21 -0.84 -20.56 16.77
CA PRO A 21 -0.19 -20.08 17.98
C PRO A 21 1.12 -20.83 18.23
N ILE A 22 2.14 -20.11 18.66
CA ILE A 22 3.40 -20.68 19.14
C ILE A 22 3.28 -20.84 20.66
N THR A 23 3.31 -22.08 21.14
CA THR A 23 3.05 -22.39 22.56
C THR A 23 4.32 -22.55 23.40
N THR A 24 5.50 -22.62 22.78
CA THR A 24 6.77 -22.85 23.49
C THR A 24 7.92 -22.04 22.89
N GLY A 25 9.00 -21.93 23.67
CA GLY A 25 10.27 -21.34 23.25
C GLY A 25 10.28 -19.81 23.12
N PRO A 26 11.29 -19.24 22.44
CA PRO A 26 11.55 -17.79 22.42
C PRO A 26 10.42 -16.91 21.87
N HIS A 27 9.54 -17.50 21.07
CA HIS A 27 8.38 -16.81 20.50
C HIS A 27 7.03 -17.33 21.04
N ALA A 28 7.02 -17.99 22.20
CA ALA A 28 5.79 -18.38 22.87
C ALA A 28 4.85 -17.18 23.05
N GLY A 29 3.56 -17.38 22.79
CA GLY A 29 2.53 -16.34 22.85
C GLY A 29 2.38 -15.52 21.57
N LYS A 30 3.27 -15.68 20.58
CA LYS A 30 3.12 -15.09 19.24
C LYS A 30 2.37 -16.04 18.31
N THR A 31 1.94 -15.52 17.17
CA THR A 31 1.38 -16.32 16.07
C THR A 31 2.28 -16.34 14.84
N ALA A 32 2.18 -17.42 14.07
CA ALA A 32 2.85 -17.58 12.80
C ALA A 32 1.88 -18.13 11.74
N ILE A 33 2.20 -17.91 10.47
CA ILE A 33 1.56 -18.60 9.35
C ILE A 33 2.44 -19.77 8.90
N PRO A 34 1.85 -20.92 8.52
CA PRO A 34 2.62 -22.05 8.03
C PRO A 34 3.19 -21.77 6.63
N MET A 35 4.38 -22.32 6.33
CA MET A 35 4.89 -22.31 4.96
C MET A 35 3.91 -23.04 4.03
N PRO A 36 3.45 -22.42 2.93
CA PRO A 36 2.47 -23.02 2.04
C PRO A 36 2.99 -24.29 1.37
N GLY A 37 2.07 -25.23 1.12
CA GLY A 37 2.40 -26.53 0.52
C GLY A 37 3.09 -26.41 -0.83
N LEU A 38 2.66 -25.47 -1.68
CA LEU A 38 3.28 -25.23 -2.99
C LEU A 38 4.73 -24.75 -2.86
N ALA A 39 5.03 -23.87 -1.91
CA ALA A 39 6.39 -23.42 -1.65
C ALA A 39 7.30 -24.56 -1.18
N ARG A 40 6.77 -25.60 -0.52
CA ARG A 40 7.57 -26.75 -0.07
C ARG A 40 8.23 -27.51 -1.20
N VAL A 41 7.60 -27.56 -2.38
CA VAL A 41 8.14 -28.26 -3.55
C VAL A 41 9.49 -27.68 -3.97
N LEU A 42 9.66 -26.36 -3.83
CA LEU A 42 10.91 -25.65 -4.14
C LEU A 42 11.83 -25.44 -2.92
N ASN A 43 11.37 -25.84 -1.73
CA ASN A 43 12.03 -25.59 -0.44
C ASN A 43 12.08 -26.87 0.42
N THR A 44 12.38 -28.02 -0.21
CA THR A 44 12.36 -29.36 0.42
C THR A 44 13.34 -29.52 1.59
N PHE A 45 14.37 -28.68 1.65
CA PHE A 45 15.35 -28.64 2.74
C PHE A 45 14.80 -28.01 4.03
N LYS A 46 13.64 -27.36 3.99
CA LYS A 46 13.04 -26.72 5.17
C LYS A 46 12.17 -27.72 5.97
N PRO A 47 12.24 -27.71 7.31
CA PRO A 47 11.40 -28.57 8.15
C PRO A 47 9.89 -28.43 7.91
N LEU A 48 9.13 -29.51 8.18
CA LEU A 48 7.67 -29.53 8.03
C LEU A 48 6.95 -28.50 8.91
N ASN A 49 7.50 -28.18 10.07
CA ASN A 49 6.97 -27.20 11.02
C ASN A 49 7.52 -25.77 10.81
N THR A 50 8.11 -25.48 9.65
CA THR A 50 8.50 -24.11 9.29
C THR A 50 7.28 -23.20 9.16
N GLY A 51 7.37 -22.02 9.79
CA GLY A 51 6.41 -20.93 9.63
C GLY A 51 7.07 -19.57 9.72
N TYR A 52 6.25 -18.53 9.60
CA TYR A 52 6.68 -17.14 9.56
C TYR A 52 5.86 -16.33 10.56
N LEU A 53 6.53 -15.59 11.44
CA LEU A 53 5.82 -14.77 12.44
C LEU A 53 4.90 -13.79 11.73
N THR A 54 3.70 -13.60 12.27
CA THR A 54 2.81 -12.50 11.87
C THR A 54 3.31 -11.18 12.45
N ASP A 55 2.69 -10.07 12.08
CA ASP A 55 3.02 -8.73 12.58
C ASP A 55 2.50 -8.47 14.01
N GLN A 56 1.84 -9.46 14.63
CA GLN A 56 1.35 -9.44 16.02
C GLN A 56 0.46 -8.23 16.35
N ARG A 57 -0.29 -7.72 15.36
CA ARG A 57 -1.14 -6.54 15.51
C ARG A 57 -2.46 -6.63 14.76
N SER A 58 -3.32 -5.65 15.02
CA SER A 58 -4.50 -5.33 14.23
C SER A 58 -4.20 -4.12 13.32
N PHE A 59 -5.22 -3.55 12.67
CA PHE A 59 -5.10 -2.25 12.02
C PHE A 59 -4.57 -1.20 12.99
N ASP A 60 -3.61 -0.40 12.53
CA ASP A 60 -2.89 0.57 13.35
C ASP A 60 -2.42 1.76 12.49
N PRO A 61 -2.92 3.00 12.77
CA PRO A 61 -2.52 4.19 12.03
C PRO A 61 -1.10 4.66 12.35
N ALA A 62 -0.38 4.06 13.31
CA ALA A 62 0.99 4.48 13.60
C ALA A 62 1.92 4.22 12.41
N PHE A 63 2.66 5.25 11.99
CA PHE A 63 3.71 5.11 10.97
C PHE A 63 4.82 4.12 11.41
N THR A 64 4.90 3.75 12.68
CA THR A 64 5.88 2.79 13.21
C THR A 64 5.33 1.37 13.34
N ALA A 65 4.08 1.11 12.95
CA ALA A 65 3.49 -0.23 13.04
C ALA A 65 4.30 -1.26 12.23
N SER A 66 4.36 -2.52 12.69
CA SER A 66 5.07 -3.60 11.96
C SER A 66 4.42 -3.86 10.59
N VAL A 67 5.21 -4.12 9.56
CA VAL A 67 4.72 -4.34 8.19
C VAL A 67 5.52 -5.40 7.45
N ARG A 68 4.86 -6.12 6.53
CA ARG A 68 5.54 -6.85 5.46
C ARG A 68 6.09 -5.88 4.43
N MET A 69 5.28 -4.88 4.09
CA MET A 69 5.61 -3.86 3.11
C MET A 69 4.86 -2.58 3.46
N ARG A 70 5.54 -1.44 3.36
CA ARG A 70 4.95 -0.11 3.42
C ARG A 70 5.42 0.70 2.23
N SER A 71 4.49 1.42 1.61
CA SER A 71 4.79 2.54 0.72
C SER A 71 4.35 3.83 1.38
N PHE A 72 5.18 4.87 1.34
CA PHE A 72 4.83 6.18 1.87
C PHE A 72 5.29 7.32 0.97
N ALA A 73 4.61 8.46 1.09
CA ALA A 73 5.04 9.73 0.55
C ALA A 73 4.71 10.88 1.49
N ILE A 74 5.54 11.92 1.43
CA ILE A 74 5.45 13.14 2.21
C ILE A 74 5.51 14.29 1.22
N LEU A 75 4.47 15.10 1.22
CA LEU A 75 4.32 16.30 0.39
C LEU A 75 4.36 17.54 1.27
N ASP A 76 4.98 18.59 0.76
CA ASP A 76 4.74 19.95 1.23
C ASP A 76 3.58 20.53 0.42
N VAL A 77 2.50 20.88 1.12
CA VAL A 77 1.27 21.42 0.52
C VAL A 77 1.11 22.89 0.89
N THR A 78 0.79 23.70 -0.11
CA THR A 78 0.50 25.14 -0.01
C THR A 78 -0.82 25.43 -0.73
N PRO A 79 -1.42 26.62 -0.55
CA PRO A 79 -2.61 27.01 -1.31
C PRO A 79 -2.41 26.96 -2.84
N SER A 80 -1.18 27.14 -3.32
CA SER A 80 -0.85 27.17 -4.74
C SER A 80 -0.43 25.80 -5.31
N GLY A 81 -0.22 24.78 -4.48
CA GLY A 81 0.10 23.45 -4.97
C GLY A 81 0.72 22.50 -3.95
N ALA A 82 1.31 21.41 -4.45
CA ALA A 82 2.01 20.42 -3.66
C ALA A 82 3.35 20.05 -4.30
N THR A 83 4.35 19.78 -3.46
CA THR A 83 5.67 19.33 -3.88
C THR A 83 6.05 18.07 -3.10
N LEU A 84 6.56 17.05 -3.81
CA LEU A 84 7.06 15.83 -3.17
C LEU A 84 8.35 16.15 -2.40
N VAL A 85 8.35 15.90 -1.09
CA VAL A 85 9.52 16.06 -0.21
C VAL A 85 10.30 14.76 -0.14
N ARG A 86 9.59 13.65 0.11
CA ARG A 86 10.18 12.32 0.25
C ARG A 86 9.14 11.26 -0.08
N SER A 87 9.57 10.17 -0.69
CA SER A 87 8.81 8.93 -0.77
C SER A 87 9.74 7.75 -0.55
N GLY A 88 9.15 6.58 -0.31
CA GLY A 88 9.93 5.36 -0.14
C GLY A 88 9.07 4.13 0.11
N HIS A 89 9.80 3.02 0.25
CA HIS A 89 9.27 1.70 0.53
C HIS A 89 10.08 1.04 1.64
N GLU A 90 9.42 0.43 2.61
CA GLU A 90 10.07 -0.15 3.80
C GLU A 90 9.44 -1.51 4.17
N THR A 91 10.19 -2.33 4.89
CA THR A 91 9.76 -3.64 5.40
C THR A 91 10.30 -3.84 6.81
N SER A 92 9.53 -4.50 7.68
CA SER A 92 10.02 -4.97 8.99
C SER A 92 10.81 -6.29 8.88
N GLY A 93 10.85 -6.88 7.68
CA GLY A 93 11.50 -8.15 7.40
C GLY A 93 10.66 -9.38 7.75
N THR A 94 11.14 -10.53 7.32
CA THR A 94 10.51 -11.82 7.55
C THR A 94 11.30 -12.60 8.59
N THR A 95 10.64 -13.01 9.68
CA THR A 95 11.21 -13.91 10.68
C THR A 95 10.67 -15.33 10.48
N GLN A 96 11.55 -16.24 10.05
CA GLN A 96 11.23 -17.66 9.96
C GLN A 96 11.42 -18.32 11.32
N VAL A 97 10.46 -19.16 11.70
CA VAL A 97 10.43 -19.89 12.96
C VAL A 97 10.06 -21.35 12.76
N THR A 98 10.46 -22.17 13.72
CA THR A 98 9.91 -23.51 13.90
C THR A 98 8.66 -23.42 14.77
N ILE A 99 7.47 -23.62 14.20
CA ILE A 99 6.19 -23.36 14.89
C ILE A 99 6.06 -24.15 16.20
N THR A 100 6.53 -25.40 16.22
CA THR A 100 6.39 -26.27 17.41
C THR A 100 7.33 -25.89 18.56
N THR A 101 8.48 -25.26 18.28
CA THR A 101 9.50 -24.93 19.30
C THR A 101 9.67 -23.43 19.52
N GLY A 102 9.07 -22.59 18.68
CA GLY A 102 9.22 -21.14 18.69
C GLY A 102 10.64 -20.64 18.38
N VAL A 103 11.57 -21.51 17.99
CA VAL A 103 12.95 -21.15 17.66
C VAL A 103 12.99 -20.42 16.32
N GLN A 104 13.61 -19.24 16.29
CA GLN A 104 13.91 -18.51 15.06
C GLN A 104 15.01 -19.24 14.28
N THR A 105 14.74 -19.50 13.00
CA THR A 105 15.67 -20.21 12.10
C THR A 105 16.15 -19.33 10.95
N GLY A 106 15.59 -18.13 10.79
CA GLY A 106 16.00 -17.21 9.73
C GLY A 106 15.40 -15.83 9.91
N TYR A 107 16.08 -14.83 9.34
CA TYR A 107 15.58 -13.48 9.20
C TYR A 107 16.16 -12.85 7.94
N ALA A 108 15.33 -12.18 7.14
CA ALA A 108 15.80 -11.34 6.05
C ALA A 108 14.78 -10.24 5.73
N PRO A 109 15.22 -9.02 5.38
CA PRO A 109 14.35 -8.00 4.79
C PRO A 109 13.95 -8.39 3.37
N ALA A 110 12.69 -8.13 3.00
CA ALA A 110 12.22 -8.31 1.63
C ALA A 110 12.92 -7.32 0.68
N ASP A 111 13.14 -7.74 -0.57
CA ASP A 111 13.63 -6.83 -1.60
C ASP A 111 12.48 -5.91 -2.08
N MET A 112 12.66 -4.60 -1.85
CA MET A 112 11.69 -3.57 -2.19
C MET A 112 11.95 -2.93 -3.57
N SER A 113 12.93 -3.42 -4.34
CA SER A 113 13.38 -2.84 -5.61
C SER A 113 12.28 -2.77 -6.69
N ARG A 114 11.25 -3.60 -6.59
CA ARG A 114 10.10 -3.62 -7.52
C ARG A 114 8.97 -2.68 -7.11
N CYS A 115 9.02 -2.15 -5.89
CA CYS A 115 8.12 -1.12 -5.43
C CYS A 115 8.52 0.23 -6.05
N ARG A 116 7.54 1.03 -6.47
CA ARG A 116 7.80 2.34 -7.06
C ARG A 116 6.64 3.31 -6.87
N TRP A 117 7.00 4.58 -6.81
CA TRP A 117 6.11 5.72 -6.96
C TRP A 117 6.33 6.36 -8.32
N SER A 118 5.27 6.86 -8.95
CA SER A 118 5.42 7.80 -10.06
C SER A 118 5.88 9.18 -9.54
N ALA A 119 6.22 10.07 -10.47
CA ALA A 119 6.33 11.48 -10.13
C ALA A 119 4.97 12.04 -9.67
N LEU A 120 5.00 12.99 -8.74
CA LEU A 120 3.83 13.80 -8.38
C LEU A 120 3.45 14.66 -9.59
N THR A 121 2.29 14.39 -10.18
CA THR A 121 1.87 15.00 -11.44
C THR A 121 0.67 15.92 -11.21
N PRO A 122 0.74 17.21 -11.59
CA PRO A 122 -0.43 18.09 -11.52
C PRO A 122 -1.45 17.69 -12.59
N VAL A 123 -2.73 17.63 -12.21
CA VAL A 123 -3.83 17.43 -13.16
C VAL A 123 -4.16 18.77 -13.80
N LEU A 124 -3.87 18.86 -15.10
CA LEU A 124 -4.14 20.02 -15.93
C LEU A 124 -5.49 19.88 -16.63
N ARG A 125 -6.19 21.00 -16.80
CA ARG A 125 -7.39 21.12 -17.61
C ARG A 125 -7.04 21.68 -18.98
N SER A 126 -7.55 21.06 -20.03
CA SER A 126 -7.48 21.62 -21.38
C SER A 126 -8.47 22.77 -21.54
N PHE A 127 -8.00 23.87 -22.15
CA PHE A 127 -8.86 24.99 -22.56
C PHE A 127 -9.20 24.84 -24.03
N THR A 128 -10.49 24.69 -24.32
CA THR A 128 -11.02 24.63 -25.68
C THR A 128 -11.50 26.03 -26.06
N ALA A 129 -10.92 26.64 -27.10
CA ALA A 129 -11.34 27.96 -27.57
C ALA A 129 -12.49 27.90 -28.60
N GLY A 130 -12.86 26.71 -29.06
CA GLY A 130 -13.89 26.50 -30.05
C GLY A 130 -13.81 25.11 -30.65
N SER A 131 -14.46 24.90 -31.78
CA SER A 131 -14.52 23.61 -32.43
C SER A 131 -14.59 23.78 -33.95
N VAL A 132 -13.83 22.98 -34.71
CA VAL A 132 -13.80 23.04 -36.18
C VAL A 132 -14.60 21.88 -36.75
N ARG A 133 -15.44 22.16 -37.75
CA ARG A 133 -16.16 21.13 -38.51
C ARG A 133 -15.20 20.52 -39.54
N VAL A 134 -15.06 19.20 -39.53
CA VAL A 134 -14.17 18.51 -40.49
C VAL A 134 -14.92 18.03 -41.73
N PRO A 135 -14.25 17.93 -42.89
CA PRO A 135 -14.91 17.70 -44.19
C PRO A 135 -15.68 16.37 -44.29
N PHE A 136 -15.32 15.38 -43.49
CA PHE A 136 -15.93 14.03 -43.50
C PHE A 136 -17.06 13.86 -42.49
N GLY A 137 -17.56 14.97 -41.92
CA GLY A 137 -18.61 14.97 -40.90
C GLY A 137 -18.03 14.89 -39.50
N GLY A 138 -18.54 15.72 -38.61
CA GLY A 138 -18.11 15.82 -37.21
C GLY A 138 -17.49 17.17 -36.86
N THR A 139 -17.33 17.39 -35.56
CA THR A 139 -16.73 18.59 -34.99
C THR A 139 -15.60 18.17 -34.06
N VAL A 140 -14.41 18.73 -34.27
CA VAL A 140 -13.24 18.51 -33.39
C VAL A 140 -13.00 19.75 -32.54
N PRO A 141 -12.82 19.61 -31.21
CA PRO A 141 -12.48 20.75 -30.35
C PRO A 141 -11.09 21.29 -30.69
N ILE A 142 -10.95 22.61 -30.74
CA ILE A 142 -9.65 23.29 -30.81
C ILE A 142 -9.17 23.52 -29.37
N VAL A 143 -8.19 22.73 -28.94
CA VAL A 143 -7.48 22.97 -27.67
C VAL A 143 -6.45 24.07 -27.89
N VAL A 144 -6.54 25.16 -27.13
CA VAL A 144 -5.67 26.35 -27.28
C VAL A 144 -4.71 26.51 -26.10
N GLY A 145 -4.87 25.69 -25.07
CA GLY A 145 -3.90 25.61 -23.98
C GLY A 145 -4.26 24.54 -22.96
N VAL A 146 -3.34 24.33 -22.02
CA VAL A 146 -3.56 23.57 -20.79
C VAL A 146 -3.22 24.46 -19.62
N GLY A 147 -3.95 24.32 -18.51
CA GLY A 147 -3.62 25.04 -17.29
C GLY A 147 -4.17 24.36 -16.05
N PRO A 148 -3.96 24.95 -14.87
CA PRO A 148 -4.35 24.33 -13.63
C PRO A 148 -5.87 24.14 -13.56
N THR A 149 -6.27 23.05 -12.93
CA THR A 149 -7.64 22.82 -12.51
C THR A 149 -8.06 23.90 -11.50
N ALA A 150 -9.36 24.24 -11.44
CA ALA A 150 -9.89 25.24 -10.51
C ALA A 150 -9.58 24.90 -9.04
N VAL A 151 -9.45 23.59 -8.76
CA VAL A 151 -8.95 23.02 -7.52
C VAL A 151 -7.62 22.35 -7.84
N PRO A 152 -6.47 22.88 -7.37
CA PRO A 152 -5.18 22.25 -7.61
C PRO A 152 -5.23 20.77 -7.20
N THR A 153 -5.05 19.91 -8.20
CA THR A 153 -5.16 18.45 -8.03
C THR A 153 -3.85 17.81 -8.48
N PHE A 154 -3.36 16.86 -7.71
CA PHE A 154 -2.12 16.14 -7.96
C PHE A 154 -2.37 14.65 -7.85
N THR A 155 -1.73 13.87 -8.72
CA THR A 155 -1.79 12.42 -8.69
C THR A 155 -0.41 11.81 -8.55
N MET A 156 -0.37 10.62 -7.95
CA MET A 156 0.83 9.81 -7.85
C MET A 156 0.47 8.33 -7.86
N ASP A 157 0.95 7.61 -8.86
CA ASP A 157 0.73 6.18 -9.00
C ASP A 157 1.67 5.41 -8.07
N LEU A 158 1.15 4.30 -7.56
CA LEU A 158 1.84 3.41 -6.64
C LEU A 158 1.83 2.00 -7.19
N VAL A 159 2.99 1.34 -7.11
CA VAL A 159 3.13 -0.10 -7.26
C VAL A 159 3.91 -0.63 -6.06
N GLY A 160 3.33 -1.57 -5.33
CA GLY A 160 4.02 -2.39 -4.32
C GLY A 160 4.11 -3.81 -4.83
N GLN A 161 5.31 -4.40 -4.70
CA GLN A 161 5.60 -5.76 -5.12
C GLN A 161 6.83 -6.26 -4.34
N ALA A 162 6.61 -7.14 -3.36
CA ALA A 162 7.68 -7.70 -2.54
C ALA A 162 7.36 -9.13 -2.10
N GLY A 163 8.30 -10.06 -2.31
CA GLY A 163 8.17 -11.46 -1.95
C GLY A 163 8.94 -11.82 -0.69
N ASP A 164 8.66 -13.01 -0.13
CA ASP A 164 9.38 -13.53 1.04
C ASP A 164 10.84 -13.88 0.68
N PRO A 165 11.84 -13.19 1.25
CA PRO A 165 13.26 -13.42 0.94
C PRO A 165 13.78 -14.78 1.45
N LEU A 166 13.03 -15.47 2.32
CA LEU A 166 13.43 -16.75 2.90
C LEU A 166 12.81 -17.95 2.17
N ILE A 167 12.04 -17.73 1.10
CA ILE A 167 11.40 -18.78 0.28
C ILE A 167 11.86 -18.65 -1.16
N ASN A 168 12.41 -19.75 -1.72
CA ASN A 168 12.68 -19.82 -3.15
C ASN A 168 11.35 -19.84 -3.93
N GLY A 169 11.17 -18.89 -4.85
CA GLY A 169 9.95 -18.77 -5.65
C GLY A 169 8.73 -18.30 -4.86
N ALA A 170 8.95 -17.48 -3.82
CA ALA A 170 7.85 -16.82 -3.12
C ALA A 170 7.02 -15.99 -4.11
N ALA A 171 5.70 -16.09 -4.00
CA ALA A 171 4.82 -15.11 -4.63
C ALA A 171 5.01 -13.76 -3.93
N ASP A 172 4.78 -12.69 -4.68
CA ASP A 172 4.86 -11.34 -4.14
C ASP A 172 3.58 -10.97 -3.43
N ILE A 173 3.68 -10.04 -2.48
CA ILE A 173 2.55 -9.22 -2.07
C ILE A 173 2.49 -8.06 -3.05
N ASP A 174 1.37 -7.95 -3.77
CA ASP A 174 1.13 -6.93 -4.76
C ASP A 174 0.02 -5.95 -4.35
N TYR A 175 0.24 -4.68 -4.68
CA TYR A 175 -0.82 -3.68 -4.78
C TYR A 175 -0.47 -2.66 -5.86
N THR A 176 -1.50 -2.11 -6.50
CA THR A 176 -1.36 -1.00 -7.44
C THR A 176 -2.46 0.03 -7.18
N GLY A 177 -2.22 1.29 -7.52
CA GLY A 177 -3.26 2.30 -7.40
C GLY A 177 -2.74 3.71 -7.60
N GLN A 178 -3.61 4.68 -7.41
CA GLN A 178 -3.29 6.10 -7.52
C GLN A 178 -3.76 6.84 -6.28
N PHE A 179 -2.85 7.63 -5.70
CA PHE A 179 -3.22 8.66 -4.74
C PHE A 179 -3.58 9.93 -5.49
N THR A 180 -4.71 10.53 -5.13
CA THR A 180 -5.14 11.85 -5.60
C THR A 180 -5.19 12.81 -4.42
N VAL A 181 -4.50 13.95 -4.54
CA VAL A 181 -4.49 15.03 -3.55
C VAL A 181 -5.14 16.26 -4.17
N ARG A 182 -6.18 16.81 -3.53
CA ARG A 182 -6.84 18.06 -3.95
C ARG A 182 -6.68 19.12 -2.89
N VAL A 183 -6.23 20.31 -3.29
CA VAL A 183 -6.10 21.48 -2.41
C VAL A 183 -7.34 22.33 -2.60
N LEU A 184 -8.29 22.24 -1.67
CA LEU A 184 -9.66 22.74 -1.83
C LEU A 184 -9.82 24.22 -1.52
N GLY A 185 -8.84 24.82 -0.83
CA GLY A 185 -8.81 26.25 -0.53
C GLY A 185 -8.40 26.53 0.90
N GLY A 186 -8.28 27.82 1.23
CA GLY A 186 -7.83 28.32 2.52
C GLY A 186 -6.45 28.99 2.46
N GLY A 187 -6.16 29.84 3.44
CA GLY A 187 -4.81 30.36 3.65
C GLY A 187 -3.90 29.29 4.24
N SER A 188 -2.61 29.58 4.42
CA SER A 188 -1.64 28.63 4.97
C SER A 188 -2.02 28.06 6.35
N ALA A 189 -2.94 28.69 7.09
CA ALA A 189 -3.42 28.25 8.40
C ALA A 189 -4.79 27.54 8.38
N THR A 190 -5.49 27.50 7.23
CA THR A 190 -6.85 26.96 7.09
C THR A 190 -6.96 26.10 5.84
N LEU A 191 -5.87 25.43 5.47
CA LEU A 191 -5.73 24.77 4.18
C LEU A 191 -6.50 23.46 4.18
N THR A 192 -7.61 23.41 3.44
CA THR A 192 -8.39 22.19 3.31
C THR A 192 -7.81 21.29 2.23
N VAL A 193 -7.51 20.05 2.59
CA VAL A 193 -6.89 19.05 1.70
C VAL A 193 -7.76 17.80 1.63
N ASP A 194 -7.96 17.32 0.42
CA ASP A 194 -8.63 16.06 0.09
C ASP A 194 -7.57 15.02 -0.31
N VAL A 195 -7.64 13.82 0.24
CA VAL A 195 -6.78 12.70 -0.14
C VAL A 195 -7.65 11.51 -0.47
N GLN A 196 -7.42 10.93 -1.63
CA GLN A 196 -8.15 9.77 -2.13
C GLN A 196 -7.16 8.71 -2.61
N PHE A 197 -7.51 7.45 -2.42
CA PHE A 197 -6.83 6.31 -3.03
C PHE A 197 -7.82 5.47 -3.82
N GLU A 198 -7.42 5.00 -4.99
CA GLU A 198 -8.12 4.00 -5.78
C GLU A 198 -7.12 3.00 -6.34
N GLY A 199 -7.40 1.71 -6.25
CA GLY A 199 -6.44 0.70 -6.67
C GLY A 199 -6.92 -0.73 -6.56
N LEU A 200 -5.96 -1.64 -6.72
CA LEU A 200 -6.10 -3.07 -6.59
C LEU A 200 -5.15 -3.58 -5.51
N LEU A 201 -5.61 -4.53 -4.71
CA LEU A 201 -4.85 -5.24 -3.70
C LEU A 201 -4.79 -6.72 -4.04
N ASP A 202 -3.79 -7.40 -3.51
CA ASP A 202 -3.90 -8.84 -3.35
C ASP A 202 -4.99 -9.25 -2.35
N ASN A 203 -5.29 -10.53 -2.40
CA ASN A 203 -6.24 -11.22 -1.56
C ASN A 203 -5.66 -11.62 -0.19
N PHE A 204 -4.34 -11.53 -0.04
CA PHE A 204 -3.62 -11.72 1.21
C PHE A 204 -2.41 -10.77 1.19
N PRO A 205 -1.92 -10.22 2.32
CA PRO A 205 -2.45 -10.33 3.68
C PRO A 205 -3.52 -9.25 3.95
N ALA A 206 -3.47 -8.56 5.09
CA ALA A 206 -4.29 -7.37 5.35
C ALA A 206 -3.61 -6.12 4.80
N PHE A 207 -4.42 -5.15 4.38
CA PHE A 207 -3.98 -3.85 3.89
C PHE A 207 -4.68 -2.72 4.62
N GLU A 208 -4.00 -1.60 4.78
CA GLU A 208 -4.53 -0.37 5.38
C GLU A 208 -3.82 0.82 4.76
N ALA A 209 -4.54 1.93 4.60
CA ALA A 209 -3.95 3.18 4.16
C ALA A 209 -4.47 4.35 4.98
N TYR A 210 -3.60 5.31 5.21
CA TYR A 210 -3.86 6.47 6.02
C TYR A 210 -3.25 7.71 5.39
N ALA A 211 -3.77 8.87 5.80
CA ALA A 211 -3.19 10.17 5.51
C ALA A 211 -3.05 10.95 6.82
N SER A 212 -2.00 11.78 6.92
CA SER A 212 -1.78 12.68 8.04
C SER A 212 -1.50 14.09 7.54
N PHE A 213 -2.24 15.06 8.07
CA PHE A 213 -2.09 16.47 7.73
C PHE A 213 -2.42 17.33 8.95
N GLY A 214 -1.60 18.36 9.20
CA GLY A 214 -1.81 19.27 10.34
C GLY A 214 -1.79 18.57 11.71
N GLY A 215 -1.08 17.43 11.83
CA GLY A 215 -1.01 16.64 13.05
C GLY A 215 -2.18 15.68 13.29
N ALA A 216 -3.22 15.69 12.44
CA ALA A 216 -4.30 14.72 12.48
C ALA A 216 -4.03 13.59 11.49
N THR A 217 -4.26 12.34 11.90
CA THR A 217 -4.23 11.16 11.00
C THR A 217 -5.64 10.65 10.77
N LYS A 218 -5.96 10.30 9.52
CA LYS A 218 -7.24 9.74 9.10
C LYS A 218 -7.03 8.48 8.28
N GLU A 219 -7.91 7.52 8.47
CA GLU A 219 -8.01 6.31 7.64
C GLU A 219 -8.52 6.68 6.24
N LEU A 220 -7.89 6.11 5.22
CA LEU A 220 -8.42 6.06 3.86
C LEU A 220 -9.21 4.77 3.68
N PHE A 221 -8.61 3.63 4.03
CA PHE A 221 -9.29 2.33 4.07
C PHE A 221 -8.58 1.35 5.01
N THR A 222 -9.30 0.33 5.43
CA THR A 222 -8.80 -0.91 6.03
C THR A 222 -9.40 -2.11 5.31
N ALA A 223 -8.60 -3.13 5.03
CA ALA A 223 -8.97 -4.27 4.20
C ALA A 223 -8.36 -5.57 4.77
N PRO A 224 -9.09 -6.34 5.60
CA PRO A 224 -8.59 -7.63 6.07
C PRO A 224 -8.46 -8.62 4.90
N PRO A 225 -7.68 -9.70 5.02
CA PRO A 225 -7.76 -10.78 4.03
C PRO A 225 -9.20 -11.33 3.99
N PRO A 226 -9.78 -11.60 2.82
CA PRO A 226 -11.08 -12.26 2.74
C PRO A 226 -11.07 -13.60 3.48
N ALA A 227 -12.21 -14.00 4.03
CA ALA A 227 -12.31 -15.21 4.82
C ALA A 227 -11.90 -16.45 4.00
N GLY A 228 -10.99 -17.26 4.55
CA GLY A 228 -10.45 -18.45 3.89
C GLY A 228 -9.22 -18.20 3.02
N ASN A 229 -8.89 -16.94 2.73
CA ASN A 229 -7.71 -16.63 1.92
C ASN A 229 -6.43 -16.77 2.74
N THR A 230 -5.39 -17.28 2.07
CA THR A 230 -4.08 -17.59 2.62
C THR A 230 -2.99 -17.04 1.70
N VAL A 231 -1.73 -17.32 2.01
CA VAL A 231 -0.60 -17.03 1.12
C VAL A 231 -0.68 -17.66 -0.28
N VAL A 232 -1.53 -18.66 -0.51
CA VAL A 232 -1.72 -19.24 -1.86
C VAL A 232 -2.43 -18.23 -2.77
N ASP A 233 -3.22 -17.33 -2.20
CA ASP A 233 -3.95 -16.28 -2.90
C ASP A 233 -3.07 -15.06 -3.27
N LEU A 234 -1.75 -15.17 -3.06
CA LEU A 234 -0.73 -14.27 -3.60
C LEU A 234 -0.34 -14.63 -5.04
N LEU A 235 -0.74 -15.81 -5.53
CA LEU A 235 -0.39 -16.22 -6.90
C LEU A 235 -1.14 -15.36 -7.93
N GLY A 236 -0.39 -14.68 -8.77
CA GLY A 236 -0.92 -13.77 -9.78
C GLY A 236 -0.44 -12.35 -9.50
N GLY A 237 -1.34 -11.38 -9.59
CA GLY A 237 -1.09 -10.03 -9.11
C GLY A 237 -2.37 -9.41 -8.56
N ALA A 238 -2.22 -8.21 -8.02
CA ALA A 238 -3.30 -7.49 -7.36
C ALA A 238 -4.57 -7.39 -8.21
N SER A 239 -5.69 -7.83 -7.65
CA SER A 239 -6.97 -7.96 -8.38
C SER A 239 -8.20 -7.52 -7.58
N ARG A 240 -8.08 -7.34 -6.26
CA ARG A 240 -9.18 -6.93 -5.39
C ARG A 240 -9.32 -5.40 -5.38
N PRO A 241 -10.40 -4.83 -5.93
CA PRO A 241 -10.56 -3.39 -5.97
C PRO A 241 -10.74 -2.79 -4.58
N ILE A 242 -10.16 -1.61 -4.37
CA ILE A 242 -10.30 -0.84 -3.14
C ILE A 242 -10.34 0.65 -3.47
N SER A 243 -11.05 1.41 -2.65
CA SER A 243 -10.99 2.87 -2.65
C SER A 243 -11.08 3.40 -1.22
N GLY A 244 -10.55 4.60 -1.01
CA GLY A 244 -10.52 5.24 0.30
C GLY A 244 -10.41 6.75 0.17
N HIS A 245 -10.92 7.48 1.16
CA HIS A 245 -11.00 8.93 1.13
C HIS A 245 -10.89 9.54 2.52
N ALA A 246 -10.13 10.64 2.62
CA ALA A 246 -10.06 11.46 3.81
C ALA A 246 -9.94 12.95 3.44
N ARG A 247 -10.66 13.80 4.17
CA ARG A 247 -10.56 15.26 4.06
C ARG A 247 -10.04 15.87 5.36
N PHE A 248 -9.14 16.83 5.26
CA PHE A 248 -8.60 17.62 6.36
C PHE A 248 -9.04 19.08 6.25
N PRO A 249 -9.34 19.76 7.37
CA PRO A 249 -9.68 21.19 7.38
C PRO A 249 -8.48 22.07 7.01
#